data_AF-A0A410MAY4-F1
#
_entry.id   AF-A0A410MAY4-F1
#
_cell.length_a   1.000
_cell.length_b   1.000
_cell.length_c   1.000
_cell.angle_alpha   90.00
_cell.angle_beta   90.00
_cell.angle_gamma   90.00
#
_symmetry.space_group_name_H-M   'P 1'
#
loop_
_entity.id
_entity.type
_entity.pdbx_description
1 polymer ?
#
loop_
_entity_poly.entity_id
_entity_poly.type
_entity_poly.pdbx_seq_one_letter_code
_entity_poly.pdbx_strand_id
1 'polypeptide(L)'
;MFTIIISSISLTLIIISLRQIFISLEFEHNIFSFQLFLSIMLLYTIVMIGFGIIYAGLMRQGIIVYRMEANLPRALGIAEIARSIYFSGVTLFTVGYGDMIPVGVGKWLSIIEAMIGYTLPAALVAKVWQKHQVNR
;
A
#
# COMPACT_ATOMS: atom_id res chain seq x y z
N MET A 1 -20.54 -9.54 -5.38
CA MET A 1 -19.72 -10.76 -5.23
C MET A 1 -18.35 -10.64 -5.89
N PHE A 2 -18.26 -10.35 -7.19
CA PHE A 2 -16.97 -10.25 -7.91
C PHE A 2 -15.97 -9.24 -7.30
N THR A 3 -16.42 -8.04 -6.94
CA THR A 3 -15.56 -7.03 -6.32
C THR A 3 -15.06 -7.41 -4.92
N ILE A 4 -15.90 -8.09 -4.13
CA ILE A 4 -15.52 -8.60 -2.79
C ILE A 4 -14.43 -9.65 -2.92
N ILE A 5 -14.59 -10.59 -3.87
CA ILE A 5 -13.59 -11.63 -4.15
C ILE A 5 -12.26 -10.99 -4.55
N ILE A 6 -12.28 -10.00 -5.45
CA ILE A 6 -11.07 -9.29 -5.87
C ILE A 6 -10.41 -8.58 -4.69
N SER A 7 -11.15 -7.85 -3.86
CA SER A 7 -10.60 -7.16 -2.69
C SER A 7 -10.01 -8.14 -1.66
N SER A 8 -10.66 -9.28 -1.42
CA SER A 8 -10.14 -10.34 -0.54
C SER A 8 -8.88 -10.99 -1.10
N ILE A 9 -8.81 -11.21 -2.42
CA ILE A 9 -7.60 -11.69 -3.10
C ILE A 9 -6.48 -10.66 -2.96
N SER A 10 -6.75 -9.38 -3.20
CA SER A 10 -5.76 -8.31 -3.02
C SER A 10 -5.21 -8.25 -1.60
N LEU A 11 -6.08 -8.38 -0.58
CA LEU A 11 -5.65 -8.42 0.81
C LEU A 11 -4.75 -9.64 1.09
N THR A 12 -5.11 -10.80 0.55
CA THR A 12 -4.34 -12.03 0.72
C THR A 12 -2.97 -11.92 0.04
N LEU A 13 -2.91 -11.31 -1.15
CA LEU A 13 -1.67 -11.03 -1.86
C LEU A 13 -0.77 -10.07 -1.08
N ILE A 14 -1.33 -8.98 -0.54
CA ILE A 14 -0.59 -8.05 0.33
C ILE A 14 0.02 -8.80 1.52
N ILE A 15 -0.77 -9.64 2.20
CA ILE A 15 -0.29 -10.42 3.36
C ILE A 15 0.83 -11.37 2.96
N ILE A 16 0.70 -12.08 1.84
CA ILE A 16 1.72 -13.00 1.34
C ILE A 16 3.00 -12.24 0.98
N SER A 17 2.89 -11.10 0.28
CA SER A 17 4.05 -10.27 -0.09
C SER A 17 4.78 -9.71 1.14
N LEU A 18 4.04 -9.26 2.16
CA LEU A 18 4.62 -8.83 3.42
C LEU A 18 5.36 -10.00 4.10
N ARG A 19 4.74 -11.18 4.22
CA ARG A 19 5.37 -12.37 4.81
C ARG A 19 6.61 -12.83 4.05
N GLN A 20 6.57 -12.85 2.73
CA GLN A 20 7.68 -13.30 1.88
C GLN A 20 8.91 -12.42 2.08
N ILE A 21 8.73 -11.13 2.35
CA ILE A 21 9.85 -10.24 2.67
C ILE A 21 10.42 -10.57 4.03
N PHE A 22 9.61 -10.71 5.09
CA PHE A 22 10.14 -11.10 6.41
C PHE A 22 10.99 -12.38 6.36
N ILE A 23 10.60 -13.36 5.53
CA ILE A 23 11.38 -14.59 5.30
C ILE A 23 12.60 -14.35 4.40
N SER A 24 12.46 -13.59 3.31
CA SER A 24 13.58 -13.22 2.44
C SER A 24 14.62 -12.35 3.14
N LEU A 25 14.27 -11.73 4.27
CA LEU A 25 15.20 -10.97 5.08
C LEU A 25 16.12 -11.87 5.92
N GLU A 26 15.82 -13.16 6.11
CA GLU A 26 16.64 -14.13 6.87
C GLU A 26 17.81 -14.72 6.06
N PHE A 27 17.78 -14.67 4.73
CA PHE A 27 18.89 -15.15 3.91
C PHE A 27 20.00 -14.09 3.79
N GLU A 28 21.03 -14.23 4.64
CA GLU A 28 22.38 -13.68 4.41
C GLU A 28 22.94 -14.22 3.08
N HIS A 29 23.70 -13.46 2.27
CA HIS A 29 25.07 -13.06 2.57
C HIS A 29 25.54 -11.96 1.57
N ASN A 30 26.21 -10.92 2.09
CA ASN A 30 27.21 -10.10 1.40
C ASN A 30 26.96 -9.40 0.05
N ILE A 31 25.80 -8.78 -0.14
CA ILE A 31 25.77 -7.51 -0.87
C ILE A 31 24.79 -6.59 -0.13
N PHE A 32 25.19 -5.37 0.19
CA PHE A 32 24.22 -4.32 0.51
C PHE A 32 23.53 -4.00 -0.83
N SER A 33 22.53 -4.82 -1.13
CA SER A 33 22.25 -5.31 -2.48
C SER A 33 21.09 -4.53 -3.05
N PHE A 34 21.28 -3.96 -4.24
CA PHE A 34 20.21 -3.41 -5.10
C PHE A 34 18.91 -4.24 -5.06
N GLN A 35 19.02 -5.56 -4.87
CA GLN A 35 17.92 -6.49 -4.63
C GLN A 35 16.98 -6.12 -3.45
N LEU A 36 17.50 -5.67 -2.31
CA LEU A 36 16.68 -5.27 -1.15
C LEU A 36 15.88 -3.99 -1.46
N PHE A 37 16.54 -3.02 -2.07
CA PHE A 37 15.89 -1.79 -2.53
C PHE A 37 14.77 -2.09 -3.53
N LEU A 38 15.05 -2.91 -4.55
CA LEU A 38 14.07 -3.33 -5.55
C LEU A 38 12.90 -4.12 -4.91
N SER A 39 13.19 -4.99 -3.95
CA SER A 39 12.17 -5.75 -3.22
C SER A 39 11.22 -4.83 -2.45
N ILE A 40 11.74 -3.78 -1.82
CA ILE A 40 10.93 -2.78 -1.10
C ILE A 40 10.11 -1.93 -2.08
N MET A 41 10.68 -1.50 -3.21
CA MET A 41 9.93 -0.79 -4.25
C MET A 41 8.77 -1.63 -4.80
N LEU A 42 9.00 -2.92 -5.08
CA LEU A 42 7.97 -3.85 -5.52
C LEU A 42 6.90 -4.04 -4.45
N LEU A 43 7.29 -4.14 -3.18
CA LEU A 43 6.33 -4.22 -2.07
C LEU A 43 5.42 -3.00 -2.02
N TYR A 44 6.00 -1.80 -2.03
CA TYR A 44 5.21 -0.56 -2.05
C TYR A 44 4.26 -0.53 -3.25
N THR A 45 4.71 -1.00 -4.41
CA THR A 45 3.87 -1.09 -5.61
C THR A 45 2.69 -2.06 -5.41
N ILE A 46 2.94 -3.22 -4.81
CA ILE A 46 1.89 -4.23 -4.54
C ILE A 46 0.90 -3.71 -3.50
N VAL A 47 1.38 -3.11 -2.42
CA VAL A 47 0.52 -2.51 -1.38
C VAL A 47 -0.33 -1.39 -1.99
N MET A 48 0.30 -0.50 -2.77
CA MET A 48 -0.39 0.59 -3.45
C MET A 48 -1.49 0.08 -4.38
N ILE A 49 -1.18 -0.88 -5.25
CA ILE A 49 -2.17 -1.47 -6.16
C ILE A 49 -3.28 -2.18 -5.37
N GLY A 50 -2.94 -2.94 -4.32
CA GLY A 50 -3.90 -3.69 -3.53
C GLY A 50 -4.88 -2.79 -2.78
N PHE A 51 -4.41 -1.74 -2.10
CA PHE A 51 -5.29 -0.74 -1.48
C PHE A 51 -6.09 0.05 -2.52
N GLY A 52 -5.48 0.40 -3.66
CA GLY A 52 -6.18 1.04 -4.76
C GLY A 52 -7.35 0.22 -5.30
N ILE A 53 -7.18 -1.11 -5.40
CA ILE A 53 -8.25 -2.03 -5.78
C ILE A 53 -9.33 -2.12 -4.68
N ILE A 54 -8.95 -2.14 -3.40
CA ILE A 54 -9.90 -2.12 -2.28
C ILE A 54 -10.76 -0.85 -2.34
N TYR A 55 -10.15 0.33 -2.47
CA TYR A 55 -10.85 1.60 -2.59
C TYR A 55 -11.78 1.62 -3.81
N ALA A 56 -11.29 1.22 -4.99
CA ALA A 56 -12.11 1.16 -6.20
C ALA A 56 -13.29 0.19 -6.05
N GLY A 57 -13.07 -0.94 -5.38
CA GLY A 57 -14.10 -1.95 -5.08
C GLY A 57 -15.22 -1.38 -4.21
N LEU A 58 -14.87 -0.67 -3.14
CA LEU A 58 -15.81 -0.01 -2.23
C LEU A 58 -16.57 1.12 -2.94
N MET A 59 -15.86 1.97 -3.68
CA MET A 59 -16.46 3.05 -4.47
C MET A 59 -17.46 2.52 -5.49
N ARG A 60 -17.18 1.39 -6.15
CA ARG A 60 -18.14 0.74 -7.08
C ARG A 60 -19.39 0.20 -6.38
N GLN A 61 -19.29 -0.21 -5.13
CA GLN A 61 -20.45 -0.68 -4.35
C GLN A 61 -21.31 0.46 -3.80
N GLY A 62 -20.93 1.73 -4.05
CA GLY A 62 -21.63 2.89 -3.50
C GLY A 62 -21.10 3.35 -2.15
N ILE A 63 -20.10 2.67 -1.59
CA ILE A 63 -19.44 3.08 -0.36
C ILE A 63 -18.40 4.14 -0.70
N ILE A 64 -18.67 5.39 -0.32
CA ILE A 64 -17.77 6.51 -0.59
C ILE A 64 -16.61 6.46 0.40
N VAL A 65 -15.39 6.23 -0.10
CA VAL A 65 -14.16 6.12 0.71
C VAL A 65 -13.27 7.35 0.63
N TYR A 66 -13.33 8.11 -0.46
CA TYR A 66 -12.66 9.40 -0.58
C TYR A 66 -13.56 10.39 -1.35
N ARG A 67 -13.32 11.68 -1.16
CA ARG A 67 -13.93 12.77 -1.95
C ARG A 67 -12.83 13.59 -2.61
N MET A 68 -13.12 14.05 -3.82
CA MET A 68 -12.29 15.04 -4.52
C MET A 68 -12.84 16.44 -4.23
N GLU A 69 -11.94 17.41 -4.12
CA GLU A 69 -12.30 18.81 -3.83
C GLU A 69 -13.02 19.47 -5.02
N ALA A 70 -12.66 19.10 -6.25
CA ALA A 70 -13.34 19.55 -7.46
C ALA A 70 -14.55 18.65 -7.77
N ASN A 71 -15.66 19.26 -8.22
CA ASN A 71 -16.89 18.62 -8.71
C ASN A 71 -16.68 17.77 -9.98
N LEU A 72 -15.65 16.91 -10.01
CA LEU A 72 -15.47 15.95 -11.09
C LEU A 72 -16.58 14.90 -11.00
N PRO A 73 -17.23 14.59 -12.13
CA PRO A 73 -18.16 13.48 -12.18
C PRO A 73 -17.51 12.20 -11.65
N ARG A 74 -18.33 11.36 -11.00
CA ARG A 74 -17.93 10.02 -10.57
C ARG A 74 -17.30 9.30 -11.77
N ALA A 75 -16.04 8.90 -11.64
CA ALA A 75 -15.40 8.18 -12.73
C ALA A 75 -16.04 6.80 -12.87
N LEU A 76 -16.20 6.36 -14.11
CA LEU A 76 -16.73 5.04 -14.42
C LEU A 76 -15.60 4.15 -14.95
N GLY A 77 -15.68 2.86 -14.64
CA GLY A 77 -14.77 1.85 -15.17
C GLY A 77 -13.33 2.00 -14.70
N ILE A 78 -12.40 2.19 -15.64
CA ILE A 78 -10.94 2.19 -15.44
C ILE A 78 -10.47 3.47 -14.75
N ALA A 79 -11.11 4.60 -15.03
CA ALA A 79 -10.73 5.89 -14.43
C ALA A 79 -10.88 5.88 -12.90
N GLU A 80 -11.88 5.16 -12.36
CA GLU A 80 -12.07 5.02 -10.92
C GLU A 80 -10.98 4.16 -10.28
N ILE A 81 -10.49 3.13 -10.99
CA ILE A 81 -9.37 2.31 -10.53
C ILE A 81 -8.10 3.16 -10.47
N ALA A 82 -7.81 3.92 -11.52
CA ALA A 82 -6.64 4.80 -11.56
C ALA A 82 -6.66 5.86 -10.45
N ARG A 83 -7.82 6.51 -10.21
CA ARG A 83 -7.99 7.46 -9.09
C ARG A 83 -7.79 6.79 -7.74
N SER A 84 -8.31 5.59 -7.57
CA SER A 84 -8.18 4.85 -6.31
C SER A 84 -6.74 4.40 -6.05
N ILE A 85 -5.99 4.00 -7.08
CA ILE A 85 -4.55 3.70 -6.98
C ILE A 85 -3.77 4.97 -6.65
N TYR A 86 -4.11 6.10 -7.26
CA TYR A 86 -3.50 7.39 -6.94
C TYR A 86 -3.75 7.78 -5.47
N PHE A 87 -5.00 7.70 -5.00
CA PHE A 87 -5.35 7.96 -3.59
C PHE A 87 -4.56 7.07 -2.62
N SER A 88 -4.45 5.79 -2.95
CA SER A 88 -3.62 4.82 -2.23
C SER A 88 -2.15 5.25 -2.20
N GLY A 89 -1.55 5.62 -3.34
CA GLY A 89 -0.16 6.07 -3.39
C GLY A 89 0.09 7.33 -2.53
N VAL A 90 -0.77 8.33 -2.64
CA VAL A 90 -0.69 9.57 -1.84
C VAL A 90 -0.81 9.28 -0.35
N THR A 91 -1.60 8.28 0.03
CA THR A 91 -1.80 7.84 1.43
C THR A 91 -0.63 7.00 1.93
N LEU A 92 -0.24 5.96 1.20
CA LEU A 92 0.82 5.02 1.53
C LEU A 92 2.18 5.70 1.69
N PHE A 93 2.50 6.64 0.79
CA PHE A 93 3.73 7.43 0.88
C PHE A 93 3.57 8.68 1.73
N THR A 94 2.40 8.90 2.34
CA THR A 94 2.13 10.02 3.26
C THR A 94 2.34 11.40 2.63
N VAL A 95 2.21 11.47 1.30
CA VAL A 95 2.38 12.71 0.54
C VAL A 95 1.22 13.67 0.81
N GLY A 96 -0.01 13.14 0.84
CA GLY A 96 -1.20 13.88 1.27
C GLY A 96 -1.43 15.22 0.58
N TYR A 97 -1.41 15.27 -0.77
CA TYR A 97 -1.59 16.53 -1.52
C TYR A 97 -2.87 17.33 -1.18
N GLY A 98 -3.88 16.66 -0.61
CA GLY A 98 -5.13 17.28 -0.17
C GLY A 98 -6.23 17.33 -1.24
N ASP A 99 -5.91 16.94 -2.47
CA ASP A 99 -6.83 16.87 -3.60
C ASP A 99 -7.87 15.74 -3.47
N MET A 100 -7.51 14.69 -2.73
CA MET A 100 -8.40 13.59 -2.35
C MET A 100 -8.38 13.38 -0.84
N ILE A 101 -9.55 13.46 -0.21
CA ILE A 101 -9.70 13.40 1.25
C ILE A 101 -10.45 12.13 1.64
N PRO A 102 -9.95 11.30 2.57
CA PRO A 102 -10.66 10.13 3.05
C PRO A 102 -11.96 10.50 3.77
N VAL A 103 -13.03 9.76 3.48
CA VAL A 103 -14.34 9.90 4.14
C VAL A 103 -14.93 8.55 4.51
N GLY A 104 -15.87 8.54 5.45
CA GLY A 104 -16.55 7.32 5.89
C GLY A 104 -15.56 6.24 6.35
N VAL A 105 -15.75 5.01 5.86
CA VAL A 105 -14.85 3.87 6.14
C VAL A 105 -13.44 4.06 5.55
N GLY A 106 -13.29 4.92 4.54
CA GLY A 106 -12.00 5.21 3.92
C GLY A 106 -10.99 5.82 4.89
N LYS A 107 -11.44 6.52 5.94
CA LYS A 107 -10.55 7.06 7.00
C LYS A 107 -9.80 5.95 7.75
N TRP A 108 -10.48 4.87 8.10
CA TRP A 108 -9.87 3.75 8.81
C TRP A 108 -8.90 2.98 7.91
N LEU A 109 -9.30 2.77 6.66
CA LEU A 109 -8.44 2.13 5.65
C LEU A 109 -7.18 2.96 5.38
N SER A 110 -7.31 4.28 5.24
CA SER A 110 -6.16 5.16 4.99
C SER A 110 -5.20 5.20 6.18
N ILE A 111 -5.69 5.11 7.41
CA ILE A 111 -4.83 5.00 8.60
C ILE A 111 -4.02 3.71 8.55
N ILE A 112 -4.65 2.57 8.28
CA ILE A 112 -3.96 1.27 8.18
C ILE A 112 -2.93 1.29 7.06
N GLU A 113 -3.28 1.85 5.91
CA GLU A 113 -2.38 2.00 4.77
C GLU A 113 -1.17 2.89 5.10
N ALA A 114 -1.38 4.05 5.73
CA ALA A 114 -0.31 4.94 6.16
C ALA A 114 0.59 4.30 7.22
N MET A 115 0.03 3.50 8.13
CA MET A 115 0.81 2.73 9.11
C MET A 115 1.76 1.75 8.41
N ILE A 116 1.31 1.05 7.36
CA ILE A 116 2.17 0.19 6.54
C ILE A 116 3.27 1.03 5.89
N GLY A 117 2.89 2.18 5.32
CA GLY A 117 3.80 3.16 4.73
C GLY A 117 4.97 3.55 5.62
N TYR A 118 4.69 3.88 6.89
CA TYR A 118 5.69 4.24 7.89
C TYR A 118 6.47 3.06 8.48
N THR A 119 5.87 1.87 8.56
CA THR A 119 6.52 0.71 9.20
C THR A 119 7.64 0.14 8.34
N LEU A 120 7.51 0.19 7.01
CA LEU A 120 8.46 -0.43 6.09
C LEU A 120 9.87 0.20 6.12
N PRO A 121 10.06 1.53 6.09
CA PRO A 121 11.39 2.14 6.22
C PRO A 121 11.99 1.90 7.61
N ALA A 122 11.16 1.93 8.66
CA ALA A 122 11.60 1.65 10.02
C ALA A 122 12.12 0.20 10.16
N ALA A 123 11.44 -0.77 9.56
CA ALA A 123 11.87 -2.17 9.52
C ALA A 123 13.20 -2.34 8.77
N LEU A 124 13.41 -1.60 7.67
CA LEU A 124 14.69 -1.59 6.96
C LEU A 124 15.83 -1.07 7.85
N VAL A 125 15.63 0.06 8.52
CA VAL A 125 16.64 0.64 9.43
C VAL A 125 16.95 -0.32 10.57
N ALA A 126 15.93 -0.90 11.21
CA ALA A 126 16.09 -1.87 12.28
C ALA A 126 16.93 -3.07 11.85
N LYS A 127 16.70 -3.59 10.63
CA LYS A 127 17.48 -4.70 10.08
C LYS A 127 18.94 -4.31 9.84
N VAL A 128 19.18 -3.14 9.23
CA VAL A 128 20.55 -2.66 8.98
C VAL A 128 21.30 -2.47 10.31
N TRP A 129 20.62 -1.93 11.32
CA TRP A 129 21.16 -1.76 12.67
C TRP A 129 21.50 -3.08 13.35
N GLN A 130 20.61 -4.08 13.28
CA GLN A 130 20.84 -5.40 13.84
C GLN A 130 22.02 -6.10 13.16
N LYS A 131 22.12 -6.02 11.82
CA LYS A 131 23.26 -6.57 11.07
C LYS A 131 24.59 -5.96 11.52
N HIS A 132 24.62 -4.66 11.82
CA HIS A 132 25.83 -4.01 12.33
C HIS A 132 26.22 -4.53 13.73
N GLN A 133 25.26 -4.84 14.61
CA GLN A 133 25.56 -5.36 15.95
C GLN A 133 26.08 -6.79 15.94
N VAL A 134 25.56 -7.65 15.07
CA VAL A 134 26.00 -9.06 14.97
C VAL A 134 27.43 -9.19 14.43
N ASN A 135 27.91 -8.20 13.67
CA ASN A 135 29.26 -8.17 13.09
C ASN A 135 30.32 -7.48 13.98
N ARG A 136 29.99 -7.13 15.23
CA ARG A 136 30.92 -6.62 16.25
C ARG A 136 31.16 -7.68 17.31
#